data_AF-A0A947CB16-F1
#
_entry.id   AF-A0A947CB16-F1
#
_cell.length_a   1.000
_cell.length_b   1.000
_cell.length_c   1.000
_cell.angle_alpha   90.00
_cell.angle_beta   90.00
_cell.angle_gamma   90.00
#
_symmetry.space_group_name_H-M   'P 1'
#
loop_
_entity.id
_entity.type
_entity.pdbx_description
1 polymer ?
#
loop_
_entity_poly.entity_id
_entity_poly.type
_entity_poly.pdbx_seq_one_letter_code
_entity_poly.pdbx_strand_id
1 'polypeptide(L)'
;GQTDPLTGEGIHTAMVAAKIAARLLHEAFDEGDLSARRLSAYHRAWMQNFGRDFWISAAAGRAIQRFPVLLDTAAIAAQRRGASFMDDFGAAMTGVKPKSLFLSPRMSIPLGAALLGLLSSRARTKYASGPRAEPTHDFSFAMNALQTMAGGAR
;
A
#
# COMPACT_ATOMS: atom_id res chain seq x y z
N GLY A 1 -10.59 10.33 -1.39
CA GLY A 1 -10.64 9.76 -0.03
C GLY A 1 -9.26 9.79 0.59
N GLN A 2 -9.15 9.55 1.89
CA GLN A 2 -7.85 9.44 2.58
C GLN A 2 -7.26 8.04 2.38
N THR A 3 -6.94 7.70 1.13
CA THR A 3 -6.45 6.38 0.75
C THR A 3 -4.94 6.43 0.56
N ASP A 4 -4.21 5.47 1.15
CA ASP A 4 -2.77 5.34 0.96
C ASP A 4 -2.49 5.04 -0.54
N PRO A 5 -1.71 5.89 -1.23
CA PRO A 5 -1.49 5.75 -2.67
C PRO A 5 -0.51 4.63 -3.05
N LEU A 6 0.23 4.06 -2.09
CA LEU A 6 1.11 2.92 -2.29
C LEU A 6 0.37 1.60 -2.08
N THR A 7 -0.42 1.49 -1.01
CA THR A 7 -1.00 0.21 -0.59
C THR A 7 -2.49 0.08 -0.90
N GLY A 8 -3.16 1.17 -1.26
CA GLY A 8 -4.61 1.18 -1.45
C GLY A 8 -5.39 1.11 -0.13
N GLU A 9 -4.72 1.14 1.03
CA GLU A 9 -5.36 1.12 2.34
C GLU A 9 -6.17 2.40 2.57
N GLY A 10 -7.48 2.23 2.76
CA GLY A 10 -8.40 3.34 3.04
C GLY A 10 -9.27 3.09 4.27
N ILE A 11 -9.40 1.85 4.73
CA ILE A 11 -10.27 1.50 5.86
C ILE A 11 -9.65 2.00 7.16
N HIS A 12 -8.37 1.69 7.38
CA HIS A 12 -7.66 2.13 8.59
C HIS A 12 -7.71 3.66 8.75
N THR A 13 -7.33 4.39 7.71
CA THR A 13 -7.31 5.85 7.69
C THR A 13 -8.71 6.45 7.83
N ALA A 14 -9.74 5.85 7.21
CA ALA A 14 -11.13 6.27 7.39
C ALA A 14 -11.59 6.10 8.84
N MET A 15 -11.25 4.98 9.49
CA MET A 15 -11.60 4.73 10.90
C MET A 15 -10.93 5.73 11.85
N VAL A 16 -9.64 6.01 11.63
CA VAL A 16 -8.91 7.02 12.42
C VAL A 16 -9.51 8.41 12.21
N ALA A 17 -9.76 8.79 10.97
CA ALA A 17 -10.38 10.08 10.64
C ALA A 17 -11.80 10.23 11.19
N ALA A 18 -12.63 9.19 11.12
CA ALA A 18 -13.97 9.21 11.71
C ALA A 18 -13.92 9.49 13.21
N LYS A 19 -12.97 8.87 13.93
CA LYS A 19 -12.75 9.12 15.36
C LYS A 19 -12.32 10.56 15.65
N ILE A 20 -11.44 11.12 14.83
CA ILE A 20 -11.02 12.53 14.94
C ILE A 20 -12.22 13.45 14.69
N ALA A 21 -12.97 13.21 13.61
CA ALA A 21 -14.13 14.01 13.25
C ALA A 21 -15.21 13.98 14.34
N ALA A 22 -15.54 12.80 14.87
CA ALA A 22 -16.54 12.63 15.93
C ALA A 22 -16.19 13.43 17.20
N ARG A 23 -14.94 13.36 17.65
CA ARG A 23 -14.46 14.12 18.82
C ARG A 23 -14.55 15.62 18.59
N LEU A 24 -14.05 16.08 17.44
CA LEU A 24 -13.95 17.50 17.13
C LEU A 24 -15.34 18.12 16.92
N LEU A 25 -16.27 17.37 16.34
CA LEU A 25 -17.68 17.77 16.26
C LEU A 25 -18.33 17.84 17.64
N HIS A 26 -18.11 16.83 18.49
CA HIS A 26 -18.65 16.83 19.85
C HIS A 26 -18.19 18.06 20.64
N GLU A 27 -16.88 18.36 20.63
CA GLU A 27 -16.34 19.56 21.27
C GLU A 27 -16.89 20.86 20.67
N ALA A 28 -17.03 20.92 19.33
CA ALA A 28 -17.57 22.09 18.65
C ALA A 28 -19.05 22.34 19.00
N PHE A 29 -19.83 21.27 19.23
CA PHE A 29 -21.19 21.38 19.74
C PHE A 29 -21.22 21.88 21.19
N ASP A 30 -20.36 21.35 22.05
CA ASP A 30 -20.26 21.77 23.46
C ASP A 30 -19.83 23.24 23.59
N GLU A 31 -18.93 23.70 22.71
CA GLU A 31 -18.46 25.09 22.62
C GLU A 31 -19.45 26.02 21.89
N GLY A 32 -20.42 25.47 21.15
CA GLY A 32 -21.33 26.22 20.28
C GLY A 32 -20.67 26.89 19.07
N ASP A 33 -19.45 26.48 18.70
CA ASP A 33 -18.67 27.06 17.57
C ASP A 33 -18.54 26.05 16.42
N LEU A 34 -19.50 26.08 15.49
CA LEU A 34 -19.43 25.33 14.22
C LEU A 34 -18.81 26.14 13.08
N SER A 35 -18.02 27.18 13.39
CA SER A 35 -17.37 27.99 12.37
C SER A 35 -16.37 27.17 11.54
N ALA A 36 -16.15 27.59 10.30
CA ALA A 36 -15.13 27.01 9.43
C ALA A 36 -13.74 27.00 10.09
N ARG A 37 -13.44 28.00 10.93
CA ARG A 37 -12.19 28.06 11.69
C ARG A 37 -12.08 26.89 12.68
N ARG A 38 -13.13 26.62 13.47
CA ARG A 38 -13.13 25.49 14.42
C ARG A 38 -13.03 24.16 13.69
N LEU A 39 -13.83 23.98 12.64
CA LEU A 39 -13.86 22.73 11.85
C LEU A 39 -12.58 22.49 11.05
N SER A 40 -11.83 23.54 10.68
CA SER A 40 -10.52 23.39 10.01
C SER A 40 -9.49 22.60 10.85
N ALA A 41 -9.70 22.50 12.17
CA ALA A 41 -8.86 21.70 13.05
C ALA A 41 -8.90 20.21 12.69
N TYR A 42 -9.99 19.71 12.09
CA TYR A 42 -10.07 18.34 11.59
C TYR A 42 -8.96 18.06 10.58
N HIS A 43 -8.80 18.97 9.61
CA HIS A 43 -7.79 18.82 8.57
C HIS A 43 -6.38 18.74 9.17
N ARG A 44 -6.06 19.66 10.09
CA ARG A 44 -4.75 19.66 10.76
C ARG A 44 -4.53 18.37 11.57
N ALA A 45 -5.54 17.91 12.29
CA ALA A 45 -5.44 16.74 13.15
C ALA A 45 -5.15 15.46 12.36
N TRP A 46 -5.88 15.18 11.28
CA TRP A 46 -5.58 13.97 10.49
C TRP A 46 -4.27 14.11 9.70
N MET A 47 -3.92 15.32 9.24
CA MET A 47 -2.65 15.57 8.57
C MET A 47 -1.45 15.29 9.49
N GLN A 48 -1.55 15.67 10.76
CA GLN A 48 -0.55 15.36 11.79
C GLN A 48 -0.50 13.87 12.12
N ASN A 49 -1.63 13.16 12.04
CA ASN A 49 -1.71 11.75 12.40
C ASN A 49 -1.10 10.85 11.33
N PHE A 50 -1.55 10.97 10.07
CA PHE A 50 -1.11 10.10 8.97
C PHE A 50 -0.96 10.80 7.62
N GLY A 51 -1.28 12.09 7.50
CA GLY A 51 -1.19 12.79 6.20
C GLY A 51 0.23 12.86 5.62
N ARG A 52 1.26 12.87 6.48
CA ARG A 52 2.66 12.80 6.02
C ARG A 52 2.99 11.46 5.37
N ASP A 53 2.38 10.37 5.83
CA ASP A 53 2.65 9.04 5.30
C ASP A 53 2.15 8.89 3.86
N PHE A 54 1.08 9.62 3.48
CA PHE A 54 0.62 9.63 2.08
C PHE A 54 1.65 10.22 1.12
N TRP A 55 2.40 11.25 1.53
CA TRP A 55 3.46 11.80 0.70
C TRP A 55 4.60 10.80 0.49
N ILE A 56 4.98 10.10 1.57
CA ILE A 56 6.01 9.05 1.53
C ILE A 56 5.52 7.89 0.65
N SER A 57 4.29 7.42 0.86
CA SER A 57 3.67 6.37 0.05
C SER A 57 3.59 6.76 -1.43
N ALA A 58 3.21 8.00 -1.75
CA ALA A 58 3.12 8.46 -3.14
C ALA A 58 4.51 8.53 -3.80
N ALA A 59 5.54 8.96 -3.06
CA ALA A 59 6.91 8.94 -3.53
C ALA A 59 7.42 7.52 -3.75
N ALA A 60 7.17 6.61 -2.80
CA ALA A 60 7.53 5.21 -2.89
C ALA A 60 6.83 4.51 -4.07
N GLY A 61 5.54 4.76 -4.28
CA GLY A 61 4.78 4.21 -5.41
C GLY A 61 5.38 4.64 -6.75
N ARG A 62 5.70 5.94 -6.89
CA ARG A 62 6.40 6.45 -8.09
C ARG A 62 7.78 5.82 -8.27
N ALA A 63 8.53 5.63 -7.18
CA ALA A 63 9.85 5.00 -7.24
C ALA A 63 9.76 3.53 -7.68
N ILE A 64 8.79 2.77 -7.17
CA ILE A 64 8.57 1.37 -7.57
C ILE A 64 8.12 1.27 -9.02
N GLN A 65 7.23 2.16 -9.48
CA GLN A 65 6.83 2.24 -10.88
C GLN A 65 8.03 2.55 -11.80
N ARG A 66 8.93 3.42 -11.36
CA ARG A 66 10.14 3.76 -12.12
C ARG A 66 11.21 2.68 -12.06
N PHE A 67 11.31 1.98 -10.94
CA PHE A 67 12.34 0.97 -10.65
C PHE A 67 11.70 -0.32 -10.10
N PRO A 68 11.13 -1.18 -10.98
CA PRO A 68 10.49 -2.43 -10.56
C PRO A 68 11.39 -3.36 -9.73
N VAL A 69 12.71 -3.23 -9.88
CA VAL A 69 13.72 -3.95 -9.09
C VAL A 69 13.55 -3.76 -7.57
N LEU A 70 12.93 -2.66 -7.12
CA LEU A 70 12.63 -2.43 -5.71
C LEU A 70 11.62 -3.43 -5.17
N LEU A 71 10.62 -3.81 -5.98
CA LEU A 71 9.64 -4.82 -5.60
C LEU A 71 10.28 -6.22 -5.57
N ASP A 72 11.09 -6.54 -6.58
CA ASP A 72 11.86 -7.80 -6.62
C ASP A 72 12.77 -7.94 -5.38
N THR A 73 13.40 -6.83 -5.00
CA THR A 73 14.24 -6.74 -3.80
C THR A 73 13.46 -7.07 -2.54
N ALA A 74 12.27 -6.48 -2.39
CA ALA A 74 11.39 -6.76 -1.25
C ALA A 74 10.95 -8.23 -1.22
N ALA A 75 10.59 -8.80 -2.37
CA ALA A 75 10.22 -10.21 -2.48
C ALA A 75 11.37 -11.15 -2.08
N ILE A 76 12.59 -10.87 -2.52
CA ILE A 76 13.77 -11.66 -2.15
C ILE A 76 14.10 -11.49 -0.66
N ALA A 77 14.00 -10.27 -0.13
CA ALA A 77 14.21 -10.02 1.30
C ALA A 77 13.20 -10.79 2.16
N ALA A 78 11.93 -10.80 1.76
CA ALA A 78 10.87 -11.57 2.40
C ALA A 78 11.17 -13.08 2.41
N GLN A 79 11.54 -13.65 1.25
CA GLN A 79 11.88 -15.07 1.14
C GLN A 79 13.09 -15.47 2.00
N ARG A 80 14.11 -14.59 2.10
CA ARG A 80 15.35 -14.89 2.82
C ARG A 80 15.25 -14.69 4.34
N ARG A 81 14.46 -13.72 4.81
CA ARG A 81 14.36 -13.37 6.24
C ARG A 81 13.13 -13.97 6.93
N GLY A 82 12.12 -14.39 6.17
CA GLY A 82 10.95 -15.07 6.70
C GLY A 82 10.02 -14.16 7.51
N ALA A 83 9.33 -14.76 8.50
CA ALA A 83 8.19 -14.15 9.19
C ALA A 83 8.49 -12.79 9.85
N SER A 84 9.64 -12.64 10.52
CA SER A 84 9.97 -11.40 11.24
C SER A 84 10.10 -10.18 10.33
N PHE A 85 10.58 -10.35 9.09
CA PHE A 85 10.59 -9.28 8.11
C PHE A 85 9.17 -8.97 7.62
N MET A 86 8.37 -10.01 7.41
CA MET A 86 6.99 -9.87 6.94
C MET A 86 6.07 -9.21 7.98
N ASP A 87 6.33 -9.40 9.27
CA ASP A 87 5.61 -8.72 10.35
C ASP A 87 5.81 -7.19 10.27
N ASP A 88 7.08 -6.76 10.16
CA ASP A 88 7.42 -5.34 10.05
C ASP A 88 6.97 -4.76 8.69
N PHE A 89 7.16 -5.50 7.61
CA PHE A 89 6.69 -5.13 6.28
C PHE A 89 5.17 -4.95 6.26
N GLY A 90 4.42 -5.93 6.76
CA GLY A 90 2.96 -5.90 6.85
C GLY A 90 2.45 -4.79 7.75
N ALA A 91 3.08 -4.56 8.90
CA ALA A 91 2.74 -3.46 9.79
C ALA A 91 2.94 -2.09 9.12
N ALA A 92 4.00 -1.93 8.32
CA ALA A 92 4.21 -0.71 7.55
C ALA A 92 3.20 -0.57 6.39
N MET A 93 2.82 -1.67 5.72
CA MET A 93 1.88 -1.62 4.60
C MET A 93 0.42 -1.35 5.03
N THR A 94 0.04 -1.84 6.20
CA THR A 94 -1.31 -1.66 6.80
C THR A 94 -1.48 -0.33 7.55
N GLY A 95 -0.41 0.47 7.66
CA GLY A 95 -0.44 1.74 8.40
C GLY A 95 -0.39 1.60 9.92
N VAL A 96 -0.19 0.38 10.45
CA VAL A 96 0.03 0.14 11.88
C VAL A 96 1.35 0.75 12.34
N LYS A 97 2.37 0.71 11.49
CA LYS A 97 3.66 1.38 11.67
C LYS A 97 3.89 2.39 10.55
N PRO A 98 4.63 3.49 10.83
CA PRO A 98 4.93 4.48 9.81
C PRO A 98 5.81 3.90 8.71
N LYS A 99 5.66 4.43 7.49
CA LYS A 99 6.46 4.02 6.32
C LYS A 99 7.95 4.32 6.48
N SER A 100 8.34 5.15 7.45
CA SER A 100 9.75 5.37 7.81
C SER A 100 10.43 4.10 8.35
N LEU A 101 9.68 3.07 8.75
CA LEU A 101 10.23 1.78 9.19
C LEU A 101 11.15 1.15 8.14
N PHE A 102 10.89 1.36 6.84
CA PHE A 102 11.76 0.88 5.76
C PHE A 102 13.18 1.46 5.79
N LEU A 103 13.38 2.62 6.41
CA LEU A 103 14.69 3.23 6.59
C LEU A 103 15.45 2.66 7.80
N SER A 104 14.75 1.99 8.71
CA SER A 104 15.38 1.40 9.90
C SER A 104 16.40 0.32 9.51
N PRO A 105 17.51 0.14 10.25
CA PRO A 105 18.53 -0.86 9.93
C PRO A 105 17.97 -2.29 9.78
N ARG A 106 16.90 -2.61 10.53
CA ARG A 106 16.25 -3.93 10.49
C ARG A 106 15.61 -4.23 9.13
N MET A 107 15.11 -3.22 8.43
CA MET A 107 14.52 -3.40 7.09
C MET A 107 15.49 -3.00 5.97
N SER A 108 16.27 -1.93 6.14
CA SER A 108 17.14 -1.41 5.08
C SER A 108 18.33 -2.31 4.79
N ILE A 109 18.90 -2.99 5.79
CA ILE A 109 20.00 -3.95 5.59
C ILE A 109 19.57 -5.14 4.73
N PRO A 110 18.49 -5.89 5.05
CA PRO A 110 18.09 -7.03 4.22
C PRO A 110 17.63 -6.60 2.82
N LEU A 111 16.94 -5.45 2.69
CA LEU A 111 16.59 -4.89 1.38
C LEU A 111 17.84 -4.52 0.58
N GLY A 112 18.82 -3.84 1.18
CA GLY A 112 20.07 -3.48 0.52
C GLY A 112 20.87 -4.71 0.09
N ALA A 113 20.95 -5.74 0.94
CA ALA A 113 21.62 -6.99 0.61
C ALA A 113 20.93 -7.73 -0.55
N ALA A 114 19.60 -7.74 -0.58
CA ALA A 114 18.83 -8.31 -1.68
C ALA A 114 19.03 -7.52 -2.99
N LEU A 115 19.07 -6.19 -2.93
CA LEU A 115 19.30 -5.32 -4.07
C LEU A 115 20.71 -5.53 -4.66
N LEU A 116 21.75 -5.56 -3.81
CA LEU A 116 23.12 -5.86 -4.24
C LEU A 116 23.22 -7.26 -4.84
N GLY A 117 22.53 -8.24 -4.27
CA GLY A 117 22.40 -9.58 -4.83
C GLY A 117 21.76 -9.58 -6.23
N LEU A 118 20.70 -8.81 -6.43
CA LEU A 118 20.03 -8.65 -7.73
C LEU A 118 20.89 -7.94 -8.78
N LEU A 119 21.60 -6.89 -8.39
CA LEU A 119 22.48 -6.17 -9.31
C LEU A 119 23.67 -7.03 -9.74
N SER A 120 24.25 -7.78 -8.80
CA SER A 120 25.35 -8.70 -9.10
C SER A 120 24.92 -9.93 -9.92
N SER A 121 23.68 -10.40 -9.76
CA SER A 121 23.13 -11.48 -10.59
C SER A 121 22.70 -11.03 -11.98
N ARG A 122 22.17 -9.80 -12.13
CA ARG A 122 21.88 -9.18 -13.44
C ARG A 122 23.15 -8.95 -14.27
N ALA A 123 24.28 -8.67 -13.63
CA ALA A 123 25.58 -8.60 -14.31
C ALA A 123 26.05 -9.97 -14.86
N ARG A 124 25.52 -11.10 -14.36
CA ARG A 124 25.90 -12.46 -14.77
C ARG A 124 24.83 -13.20 -15.56
N THR A 125 23.59 -12.73 -15.54
CA THR A 125 22.43 -13.46 -16.06
C THR A 125 21.70 -12.55 -17.03
N LYS A 126 21.75 -12.88 -18.33
CA LYS A 126 20.77 -12.36 -19.30
C LYS A 126 19.40 -12.64 -18.70
N TYR A 127 18.56 -11.61 -18.59
CA TYR A 127 17.18 -11.72 -18.12
C TYR A 127 16.48 -12.83 -18.93
N ALA A 128 16.44 -14.05 -18.41
CA ALA A 128 15.37 -14.95 -18.73
C ALA A 128 14.17 -14.28 -18.09
N SER A 129 13.29 -13.75 -18.94
CA SER A 129 11.96 -13.28 -18.55
C SER A 129 11.47 -14.14 -17.39
N GLY A 130 11.07 -13.51 -16.28
CA GLY A 130 10.41 -14.21 -15.17
C GLY A 130 9.32 -15.13 -15.71
N PRO A 131 8.92 -16.18 -14.96
CA PRO A 131 7.93 -17.15 -15.42
C PRO A 131 6.83 -16.38 -16.15
N ARG A 132 6.63 -16.71 -17.44
CA ARG A 132 5.61 -16.05 -18.29
C ARG A 132 4.41 -15.85 -17.39
N ALA A 133 3.90 -14.61 -17.33
CA ALA A 133 2.61 -14.35 -16.72
C ALA A 133 1.72 -15.54 -17.06
N GLU A 134 1.18 -16.22 -16.03
CA GLU A 134 0.25 -17.30 -16.29
C GLU A 134 -0.69 -16.81 -17.38
N PRO A 135 -0.93 -17.62 -18.44
CA PRO A 135 -1.81 -17.20 -19.52
C PRO A 135 -3.06 -16.67 -18.84
N THR A 136 -3.30 -15.37 -19.03
CA THR A 136 -4.40 -14.62 -18.42
C THR A 136 -5.58 -15.57 -18.37
N HIS A 137 -6.07 -15.92 -17.17
CA HIS A 137 -7.26 -16.74 -17.06
C HIS A 137 -8.28 -16.13 -18.01
N ASP A 138 -8.54 -16.89 -19.08
CA ASP A 138 -9.41 -16.46 -20.15
C ASP A 138 -10.74 -16.14 -19.48
N PHE A 139 -11.23 -14.92 -19.64
CA PHE A 139 -12.53 -14.50 -19.10
C PHE A 139 -13.68 -15.19 -19.87
N SER A 140 -13.47 -16.41 -20.39
CA SER A 140 -14.44 -17.27 -21.05
C SER A 140 -15.57 -17.73 -20.11
N PHE A 141 -15.44 -17.51 -18.80
CA PHE A 141 -16.56 -17.67 -17.87
C PHE A 141 -17.72 -16.70 -18.15
N ALA A 142 -17.47 -15.50 -18.67
CA ALA A 142 -18.52 -14.55 -19.02
C ALA A 142 -19.21 -14.87 -20.36
N MET A 143 -18.50 -15.50 -21.31
CA MET A 143 -19.07 -15.88 -22.60
C MET A 143 -19.87 -17.18 -22.57
N ASN A 144 -19.46 -18.16 -21.76
CA ASN A 144 -20.27 -19.38 -21.58
C ASN A 144 -21.58 -19.08 -20.84
N ALA A 145 -21.60 -18.20 -19.83
CA ALA A 145 -22.82 -17.86 -19.11
C ALA A 145 -23.89 -17.19 -20.01
N LEU A 146 -23.48 -16.43 -21.03
CA LEU A 146 -24.38 -15.81 -22.00
C LEU A 146 -24.84 -16.78 -23.10
N GLN A 147 -24.02 -17.76 -23.49
CA GLN A 147 -24.44 -18.81 -24.43
C GLN A 147 -25.40 -19.82 -23.80
N THR A 148 -25.23 -20.17 -22.52
CA THR A 148 -26.16 -21.09 -21.82
C THR A 148 -27.54 -20.47 -21.58
N MET A 149 -27.62 -19.13 -21.43
CA MET A 149 -28.90 -18.41 -21.31
C MET A 149 -29.64 -18.24 -22.65
N ALA A 150 -28.93 -18.25 -23.78
CA ALA A 150 -29.52 -18.10 -25.11
C ALA A 150 -29.95 -19.43 -25.77
N GLY A 151 -29.54 -20.58 -25.24
CA GLY A 151 -29.85 -21.91 -25.78
C GLY A 151 -31.08 -22.61 -25.20
N GLY A 152 -31.77 -22.00 -24.23
CA GLY A 152 -32.87 -22.62 -23.47
C GLY A 152 -34.29 -22.29 -23.95
N ALA A 153 -34.49 -22.04 -25.24
CA ALA A 153 -35.82 -21.79 -25.82
C ALA A 153 -36.00 -22.49 -27.16
N ARG A 154 -36.07 -23.82 -27.14
CA ARG A 154 -36.82 -24.65 -28.10
C ARG A 154 -37.34 -25.90 -27.41
#